data_AF-A0A947KHB3-F1
#
_entry.id   AF-A0A947KHB3-F1
#
_cell.length_a   1.000
_cell.length_b   1.000
_cell.length_c   1.000
_cell.angle_alpha   90.00
_cell.angle_beta   90.00
_cell.angle_gamma   90.00
#
_symmetry.space_group_name_H-M   'P 1'
#
loop_
_entity.id
_entity.type
_entity.pdbx_description
1 polymer ?
#
loop_
_entity_poly.entity_id
_entity_poly.type
_entity_poly.pdbx_seq_one_letter_code
_entity_poly.pdbx_strand_id
1 'polypeptide(L)'
;MNVTDRAFIHKFGRLILMVVLGILSFFLLLFLFWSIFIGGLFLIIFSVIMLAVFLPLKLNNQQFTIIRIILGIAALAMMLMFSDLPIVEAQKRFNELDSKVANRGLASLTFSDKLTIYNTNLIISFYGRILGFPEYGKQSLRLCVKSSGARTWESEFALKSPKVVSVINNWSVLLKRHRRDVSHVMLPARTISWQNTQNDRRVALALNPVTIEAKACPVGNRWRLDCKATTRIKYRSGAERILLMSGNKKLTLPEGPFWALQQAGWLKPYTAVWEWSFFSDDERLSK
;
A
#
# COMPACT_ATOMS: atom_id res chain seq x y z
N MET A 1 17.18 16.21 42.53
CA MET A 1 17.43 16.41 41.09
C MET A 1 18.06 17.78 40.90
N ASN A 2 19.34 17.82 40.50
CA ASN A 2 20.13 19.04 40.43
C ASN A 2 19.69 19.93 39.26
N VAL A 3 20.04 21.21 39.34
CA VAL A 3 19.73 22.22 38.30
C VAL A 3 20.33 21.82 36.94
N THR A 4 21.50 21.19 36.96
CA THR A 4 22.18 20.60 35.79
C THR A 4 21.35 19.51 35.13
N ASP A 5 20.70 18.65 35.91
CA ASP A 5 19.88 17.54 35.41
C ASP A 5 18.62 18.08 34.71
N ARG A 6 17.98 19.13 35.27
CA ARG A 6 16.81 19.77 34.66
C ARG A 6 17.16 20.44 33.33
N ALA A 7 18.31 21.13 33.27
CA ALA A 7 18.79 21.76 32.05
C ALA A 7 19.13 20.72 30.97
N PHE A 8 19.71 19.59 31.34
CA PHE A 8 19.97 18.47 30.45
C PHE A 8 18.68 17.86 29.90
N ILE A 9 17.71 17.51 30.76
CA ILE A 9 16.42 16.95 30.34
C ILE A 9 15.67 17.91 29.41
N HIS A 10 15.67 19.21 29.71
CA HIS A 10 15.02 20.20 28.86
C HIS A 10 15.69 20.31 27.48
N LYS A 11 17.03 20.35 27.40
CA LYS A 11 17.77 20.37 26.14
C LYS A 11 17.54 19.09 25.32
N PHE A 12 17.58 17.93 25.98
CA PHE A 12 17.37 16.64 25.35
C PHE A 12 15.93 16.49 24.83
N GLY A 13 14.93 16.83 25.64
CA GLY A 13 13.52 16.83 25.21
C GLY A 13 13.27 17.77 24.03
N ARG A 14 13.91 18.94 24.02
CA ARG A 14 13.83 19.87 22.88
C ARG A 14 14.47 19.31 21.61
N LEU A 15 15.61 18.63 21.72
CA LEU A 15 16.25 17.97 20.58
C LEU A 15 15.33 16.90 19.99
N ILE A 16 14.75 16.04 20.85
CA ILE A 16 13.78 15.03 20.42
C ILE A 16 12.60 15.68 19.69
N LEU A 17 12.03 16.75 20.27
CA LEU A 17 10.92 17.47 19.65
C LEU A 17 11.30 18.03 18.27
N MET A 18 12.48 18.64 18.13
CA MET A 18 12.98 19.13 16.84
C MET A 18 13.12 18.00 15.81
N VAL A 19 13.65 16.85 16.21
CA VAL A 19 13.80 15.69 15.34
C VAL A 19 12.43 15.19 14.88
N VAL A 20 11.48 15.02 15.80
CA VAL A 20 10.11 14.57 15.49
C VAL A 20 9.42 15.55 14.54
N LEU A 21 9.47 16.86 14.83
CA LEU A 21 8.90 17.91 13.99
C LEU A 21 9.59 18.00 12.62
N GLY A 22 10.91 17.81 12.58
CA GLY A 22 11.67 17.76 11.33
C GLY A 22 11.25 16.60 10.44
N ILE A 23 11.07 15.40 11.02
CA ILE A 23 10.56 14.22 10.30
C ILE A 23 9.15 14.48 9.77
N LEU A 24 8.23 15.01 10.60
CA LEU A 24 6.88 15.35 10.16
C LEU A 24 6.88 16.37 9.01
N SER A 25 7.71 17.41 9.13
CA SER A 25 7.83 18.47 8.12
C SER A 25 8.35 17.92 6.78
N PHE A 26 9.29 16.97 6.82
CA PHE A 26 9.78 16.31 5.61
C PHE A 26 8.64 15.56 4.90
N PHE A 27 7.81 14.80 5.63
CA PHE A 27 6.66 14.12 5.03
C PHE A 27 5.59 15.09 4.52
N LEU A 28 5.36 16.20 5.22
CA LEU A 28 4.44 17.25 4.77
C LEU A 28 4.94 17.96 3.51
N LEU A 29 6.26 18.11 3.35
CA LEU A 29 6.86 18.64 2.12
C LEU A 29 6.62 17.69 0.93
N LEU A 30 6.78 16.37 1.14
CA LEU A 30 6.45 15.38 0.11
C LEU A 30 4.95 15.41 -0.24
N PHE A 31 4.08 15.58 0.76
CA PHE A 31 2.65 15.71 0.57
C PHE A 31 2.26 17.00 -0.17
N LEU A 32 2.92 18.12 0.12
CA LEU A 32 2.75 19.37 -0.61
C LEU A 32 3.12 19.20 -2.09
N PHE A 33 4.28 18.58 -2.36
CA PHE A 33 4.72 18.31 -3.74
C PHE A 33 3.67 17.49 -4.49
N TRP A 34 3.19 16.40 -3.89
CA TRP A 34 2.11 15.61 -4.48
C TRP A 34 0.81 16.40 -4.68
N SER A 35 0.42 17.24 -3.73
CA SER A 35 -0.77 18.10 -3.82
C SER A 35 -0.70 19.05 -5.01
N ILE A 36 0.49 19.60 -5.29
CA ILE A 36 0.76 20.44 -6.47
C ILE A 36 0.58 19.63 -7.77
N PHE A 37 1.08 18.39 -7.83
CA PHE A 37 0.93 17.52 -9.02
C PHE A 37 -0.50 17.03 -9.24
N ILE A 38 -1.27 16.87 -8.16
CA ILE A 38 -2.69 16.59 -8.24
C ILE A 38 -3.46 17.82 -8.73
N GLY A 39 -2.97 19.02 -8.45
CA GLY A 39 -3.64 20.27 -8.80
C GLY A 39 -4.83 20.58 -7.88
N GLY A 40 -4.85 20.00 -6.68
CA GLY A 40 -5.91 20.24 -5.69
C GLY A 40 -5.62 21.49 -4.87
N LEU A 41 -6.42 22.54 -5.04
CA LEU A 41 -6.20 23.81 -4.35
C LEU A 41 -6.34 23.65 -2.83
N PHE A 42 -7.37 22.92 -2.39
CA PHE A 42 -7.56 22.62 -0.98
C PHE A 42 -6.38 21.83 -0.42
N LEU A 43 -5.96 20.77 -1.12
CA LEU A 43 -4.80 19.96 -0.72
C LEU A 43 -3.52 20.80 -0.59
N ILE A 44 -3.27 21.72 -1.53
CA ILE A 44 -2.12 22.62 -1.49
C ILE A 44 -2.19 23.55 -0.27
N ILE A 45 -3.31 24.26 -0.09
CA ILE A 45 -3.50 25.21 1.03
C ILE A 45 -3.34 24.47 2.36
N PHE A 46 -4.00 23.32 2.51
CA PHE A 46 -3.92 22.50 3.71
C PHE A 46 -2.48 22.04 3.99
N SER A 47 -1.75 21.59 2.97
CA SER A 47 -0.36 21.16 3.09
C SER A 47 0.55 22.29 3.55
N VAL A 48 0.38 23.50 3.01
CA VAL A 48 1.17 24.69 3.39
C VAL A 48 0.92 25.08 4.84
N ILE A 49 -0.35 25.11 5.27
CA ILE A 49 -0.70 25.41 6.66
C ILE A 49 -0.08 24.37 7.61
N MET A 50 -0.24 23.08 7.31
CA MET A 50 0.32 22.00 8.11
C MET A 50 1.85 22.08 8.17
N LEU A 51 2.52 22.36 7.05
CA LEU A 51 3.97 22.54 7.04
C LEU A 51 4.40 23.67 7.97
N ALA A 52 3.69 24.81 7.97
CA ALA A 52 3.96 25.93 8.87
C ALA A 52 3.76 25.57 10.35
N VAL A 53 2.76 24.74 10.66
CA VAL A 53 2.49 24.24 12.03
C VAL A 53 3.64 23.36 12.53
N PHE A 54 4.10 22.41 11.71
CA PHE A 54 5.06 21.39 12.13
C PHE A 54 6.53 21.73 11.90
N LEU A 55 6.84 22.84 11.22
CA LEU A 55 8.23 23.23 10.92
C LEU A 55 9.08 23.32 12.20
N PRO A 56 10.30 22.76 12.28
CA PRO A 56 11.09 22.75 13.52
C PRO A 56 11.83 24.08 13.81
N LEU A 57 11.30 25.23 13.37
CA LEU A 57 11.94 26.54 13.53
C LEU A 57 11.40 27.33 14.75
N LYS A 58 12.26 28.10 15.42
CA LYS A 58 11.86 29.10 16.43
C LYS A 58 10.94 28.60 17.56
N LEU A 59 11.10 27.34 18.02
CA LEU A 59 10.28 26.73 19.08
C LEU A 59 10.24 27.48 20.43
N ASN A 60 11.21 28.37 20.68
CA ASN A 60 11.26 29.17 21.92
C ASN A 60 10.52 30.50 21.83
N ASN A 61 10.04 30.89 20.64
CA ASN A 61 9.37 32.17 20.48
C ASN A 61 7.86 31.99 20.71
N GLN A 62 7.35 32.61 21.78
CA GLN A 62 5.94 32.52 22.19
C GLN A 62 4.97 32.96 21.09
N GLN A 63 5.30 34.00 20.31
CA GLN A 63 4.46 34.46 19.19
C GLN A 63 4.35 33.40 18.10
N PHE A 64 5.48 32.75 17.75
CA PHE A 64 5.47 31.66 16.77
C PHE A 64 4.66 30.45 17.27
N THR A 65 4.74 30.13 18.56
CA THR A 65 3.94 29.04 19.15
C THR A 65 2.45 29.35 19.08
N ILE A 66 2.03 30.57 19.42
CA ILE A 66 0.64 31.00 19.32
C ILE A 66 0.13 30.92 17.87
N ILE A 67 0.91 31.43 16.90
CA ILE A 67 0.55 31.35 15.48
C ILE A 67 0.37 29.90 15.03
N ARG A 68 1.28 28.99 15.43
CA ARG A 68 1.16 27.56 15.10
C ARG A 68 -0.11 26.92 15.68
N ILE A 69 -0.47 27.28 16.91
CA ILE A 69 -1.68 26.78 17.54
C ILE A 69 -2.90 27.28 16.76
N ILE A 70 -2.96 28.56 16.41
CA ILE A 70 -4.05 29.14 15.61
C ILE A 70 -4.14 28.45 14.24
N LEU A 71 -3.01 28.29 13.53
CA LEU A 71 -2.96 27.60 12.25
C LEU A 71 -3.35 26.13 12.37
N GLY A 72 -2.98 25.45 13.46
CA GLY A 72 -3.36 24.07 13.73
C GLY A 72 -4.85 23.91 13.96
N ILE A 73 -5.46 24.82 14.74
CA ILE A 73 -6.92 24.87 14.96
C ILE A 73 -7.63 25.16 13.63
N ALA A 74 -7.13 26.12 12.85
CA ALA A 74 -7.69 26.45 11.54
C ALA A 74 -7.60 25.27 10.56
N ALA A 75 -6.47 24.57 10.50
CA ALA A 75 -6.30 23.37 9.68
C ALA A 75 -7.27 22.25 10.10
N LEU A 76 -7.43 22.03 11.40
CA LEU A 76 -8.39 21.06 11.92
C LEU A 76 -9.83 21.44 11.55
N ALA A 77 -10.21 22.70 11.74
CA ALA A 77 -11.53 23.21 11.36
C ALA A 77 -11.77 23.06 9.85
N MET A 78 -10.79 23.40 9.01
CA MET A 78 -10.85 23.17 7.57
C MET A 78 -11.05 21.70 7.22
N MET A 79 -10.31 20.79 7.85
CA MET A 79 -10.43 19.35 7.60
C MET A 79 -11.79 18.79 8.02
N LEU A 80 -12.37 19.31 9.10
CA LEU A 80 -13.71 18.92 9.55
C LEU A 80 -14.83 19.49 8.66
N MET A 81 -14.71 20.77 8.26
CA MET A 81 -15.71 21.43 7.40
C MET A 81 -15.67 20.94 5.95
N PHE A 82 -14.49 20.55 5.47
CA PHE A 82 -14.24 20.19 4.08
C PHE A 82 -13.62 18.79 3.93
N SER A 83 -14.02 17.85 4.77
CA SER A 83 -13.47 16.48 4.83
C SER A 83 -13.46 15.76 3.48
N ASP A 84 -14.40 16.12 2.61
CA ASP A 84 -14.59 15.48 1.32
C ASP A 84 -13.78 16.12 0.19
N LEU A 85 -13.35 17.38 0.31
CA LEU A 85 -12.64 18.08 -0.76
C LEU A 85 -11.35 17.37 -1.19
N PRO A 86 -10.50 16.84 -0.28
CA PRO A 86 -9.35 16.03 -0.66
C PRO A 86 -9.67 14.88 -1.62
N ILE A 87 -10.78 14.19 -1.36
CA ILE A 87 -11.22 13.04 -2.17
C ILE A 87 -11.71 13.52 -3.52
N VAL A 88 -12.50 14.60 -3.56
CA VAL A 88 -13.05 15.16 -4.79
C VAL A 88 -11.95 15.68 -5.71
N GLU A 89 -10.98 16.44 -5.17
CA GLU A 89 -9.85 16.98 -5.95
C GLU A 89 -8.97 15.86 -6.52
N ALA A 90 -8.61 14.88 -5.69
CA ALA A 90 -7.84 13.72 -6.15
C ALA A 90 -8.60 12.90 -7.20
N GLN A 91 -9.89 12.64 -6.98
CA GLN A 91 -10.73 11.89 -7.93
C GLN A 91 -10.86 12.63 -9.26
N LYS A 92 -11.09 13.94 -9.24
CA LYS A 92 -11.16 14.77 -10.45
C LYS A 92 -9.89 14.60 -11.28
N ARG A 93 -8.72 14.73 -10.64
CA ARG A 93 -7.45 14.57 -11.33
C ARG A 93 -7.25 13.16 -11.91
N PHE A 94 -7.63 12.13 -11.16
CA PHE A 94 -7.56 10.75 -11.65
C PHE A 94 -8.46 10.52 -12.86
N ASN A 95 -9.69 11.05 -12.84
CA ASN A 95 -10.62 10.96 -13.96
C ASN A 95 -10.09 11.71 -15.20
N GLU A 96 -9.49 12.88 -15.02
CA GLU A 96 -8.84 13.63 -16.11
C GLU A 96 -7.70 12.82 -16.74
N LEU A 97 -6.83 12.23 -15.93
CA LEU A 97 -5.72 11.41 -16.41
C LEU A 97 -6.21 10.16 -17.15
N ASP A 98 -7.22 9.49 -16.61
CA ASP A 98 -7.82 8.31 -17.22
C ASP A 98 -8.48 8.64 -18.57
N SER A 99 -9.32 9.68 -18.60
CA SER A 99 -9.95 10.18 -19.83
C SER A 99 -8.91 10.58 -20.87
N LYS A 100 -7.81 11.22 -20.45
CA LYS A 100 -6.73 11.61 -21.34
C LYS A 100 -6.04 10.41 -21.99
N VAL A 101 -5.76 9.36 -21.22
CA VAL A 101 -5.19 8.12 -21.74
C VAL A 101 -6.17 7.36 -22.62
N ALA A 102 -7.44 7.26 -22.22
CA ALA A 102 -8.48 6.57 -22.98
C ALA A 102 -8.74 7.23 -24.33
N ASN A 103 -8.82 8.56 -24.38
CA ASN A 103 -9.21 9.29 -25.59
C ASN A 103 -8.04 9.63 -26.52
N ARG A 104 -6.84 9.87 -25.98
CA ARG A 104 -5.68 10.39 -26.75
C ARG A 104 -4.48 9.47 -26.72
N GLY A 105 -4.58 8.31 -26.05
CA GLY A 105 -3.51 7.33 -25.94
C GLY A 105 -2.35 7.76 -25.05
N LEU A 106 -1.36 6.87 -24.92
CA LEU A 106 -0.21 7.00 -24.03
C LEU A 106 0.61 8.29 -24.25
N ALA A 107 0.83 8.64 -25.51
CA ALA A 107 1.70 9.75 -25.91
C ALA A 107 1.17 11.12 -25.45
N SER A 108 -0.12 11.20 -25.11
CA SER A 108 -0.74 12.42 -24.62
C SER A 108 -0.28 12.83 -23.21
N LEU A 109 0.25 11.89 -22.42
CA LEU A 109 0.71 12.17 -21.06
C LEU A 109 1.94 13.08 -21.08
N THR A 110 1.80 14.26 -20.50
CA THR A 110 2.91 15.19 -20.31
C THR A 110 3.90 14.64 -19.28
N PHE A 111 5.09 15.23 -19.21
CA PHE A 111 6.05 14.88 -18.15
C PHE A 111 5.46 15.07 -16.75
N SER A 112 4.71 16.17 -16.54
CA SER A 112 4.01 16.42 -15.27
C SER A 112 3.00 15.32 -14.95
N ASP A 113 2.18 14.89 -15.92
CA ASP A 113 1.22 13.79 -15.72
C ASP A 113 1.93 12.49 -15.32
N LYS A 114 3.04 12.16 -16.00
CA LYS A 114 3.85 10.96 -15.69
C LYS A 114 4.39 11.04 -14.27
N LEU A 115 4.87 12.21 -13.84
CA LEU A 115 5.36 12.44 -12.49
C LEU A 115 4.24 12.36 -11.44
N THR A 116 3.05 12.90 -11.74
CA THR A 116 1.85 12.75 -10.89
C THR A 116 1.51 11.28 -10.66
N ILE A 117 1.46 10.48 -11.73
CA ILE A 117 1.13 9.04 -11.67
C ILE A 117 2.21 8.28 -10.90
N TYR A 118 3.49 8.55 -11.17
CA TYR A 118 4.61 7.91 -10.49
C TYR A 118 4.63 8.21 -8.98
N ASN A 119 4.47 9.49 -8.60
CA ASN A 119 4.39 9.90 -7.19
C ASN A 119 3.17 9.29 -6.49
N THR A 120 2.04 9.20 -7.19
CA THR A 120 0.85 8.54 -6.65
C THR A 120 1.12 7.05 -6.36
N ASN A 121 1.87 6.34 -7.21
CA ASN A 121 2.30 4.96 -6.92
C ASN A 121 3.15 4.89 -5.64
N LEU A 122 4.08 5.83 -5.43
CA LEU A 122 4.90 5.87 -4.21
C LEU A 122 4.06 6.12 -2.95
N ILE A 123 3.08 7.02 -3.05
CA ILE A 123 2.13 7.30 -1.96
C ILE A 123 1.28 6.06 -1.65
N ILE A 124 0.70 5.41 -2.66
CA ILE A 124 -0.03 4.15 -2.48
C ILE A 124 0.87 3.09 -1.81
N SER A 125 2.15 3.04 -2.20
CA SER A 125 3.11 2.10 -1.64
C SER A 125 3.36 2.35 -0.15
N PHE A 126 3.51 3.62 0.25
CA PHE A 126 3.73 4.02 1.63
C PHE A 126 2.47 3.85 2.49
N TYR A 127 1.34 4.39 2.02
CA TYR A 127 0.06 4.30 2.73
C TYR A 127 -0.46 2.87 2.81
N GLY A 128 -0.22 2.02 1.81
CA GLY A 128 -0.55 0.61 1.87
C GLY A 128 0.05 -0.06 3.11
N ARG A 129 1.30 0.28 3.47
CA ARG A 129 1.95 -0.24 4.69
C ARG A 129 1.31 0.28 5.97
N ILE A 130 0.94 1.56 6.01
CA ILE A 130 0.34 2.20 7.19
C ILE A 130 -1.11 1.72 7.42
N LEU A 131 -1.88 1.55 6.34
CA LEU A 131 -3.30 1.17 6.38
C LEU A 131 -3.53 -0.34 6.54
N GLY A 132 -2.49 -1.12 6.87
CA GLY A 132 -2.62 -2.56 7.12
C GLY A 132 -2.55 -3.47 5.89
N PHE A 133 -2.09 -2.94 4.75
CA PHE A 133 -1.88 -3.66 3.49
C PHE A 133 -0.39 -3.70 3.08
N PRO A 134 0.53 -4.16 3.95
CA PRO A 134 1.96 -4.06 3.71
C PRO A 134 2.46 -4.85 2.49
N GLU A 135 1.81 -5.96 2.14
CA GLU A 135 2.18 -6.76 0.97
C GLU A 135 1.92 -6.00 -0.33
N TYR A 136 0.74 -5.38 -0.44
CA TYR A 136 0.40 -4.55 -1.59
C TYR A 136 1.31 -3.32 -1.68
N GLY A 137 1.54 -2.63 -0.55
CA GLY A 137 2.43 -1.48 -0.53
C GLY A 137 3.86 -1.83 -0.96
N LYS A 138 4.39 -2.97 -0.48
CA LYS A 138 5.69 -3.51 -0.90
C LYS A 138 5.69 -3.85 -2.39
N GLN A 139 4.62 -4.43 -2.92
CA GLN A 139 4.54 -4.79 -4.32
C GLN A 139 4.50 -3.58 -5.26
N SER A 140 3.70 -2.57 -4.91
CA SER A 140 3.62 -1.29 -5.62
C SER A 140 4.95 -0.54 -5.62
N LEU A 141 5.69 -0.56 -4.49
CA LEU A 141 7.00 0.08 -4.43
C LEU A 141 8.00 -0.56 -5.39
N ARG A 142 7.94 -1.90 -5.51
CA ARG A 142 8.85 -2.67 -6.36
C ARG A 142 8.57 -2.50 -7.85
N LEU A 143 7.43 -1.91 -8.25
CA LEU A 143 7.20 -1.50 -9.64
C LEU A 143 8.13 -0.35 -10.06
N CYS A 144 8.66 0.44 -9.12
CA CYS A 144 9.57 1.53 -9.44
C CYS A 144 10.98 1.04 -9.84
N VAL A 145 11.31 -0.23 -9.60
CA VAL A 145 12.66 -0.77 -9.81
C VAL A 145 12.60 -1.96 -10.75
N LYS A 146 13.46 -1.95 -11.78
CA LYS A 146 13.58 -3.07 -12.71
C LYS A 146 13.92 -4.36 -11.95
N SER A 147 13.34 -5.48 -12.39
CA SER A 147 13.68 -6.82 -11.92
C SER A 147 14.19 -7.63 -13.09
N SER A 148 15.25 -8.41 -12.89
CA SER A 148 15.75 -9.39 -13.86
C SER A 148 14.99 -10.73 -13.83
N GLY A 149 14.20 -10.96 -12.77
CA GLY A 149 13.43 -12.19 -12.60
C GLY A 149 12.23 -12.04 -11.66
N ALA A 150 11.73 -13.17 -11.16
CA ALA A 150 10.70 -13.19 -10.13
C ALA A 150 11.24 -12.60 -8.82
N ARG A 151 10.37 -11.95 -8.05
CA ARG A 151 10.68 -11.47 -6.69
C ARG A 151 9.99 -12.40 -5.70
N THR A 152 10.79 -13.13 -4.92
CA THR A 152 10.30 -14.09 -3.93
C THR A 152 10.28 -13.49 -2.54
N TRP A 153 9.24 -13.78 -1.77
CA TRP A 153 9.10 -13.38 -0.37
C TRP A 153 8.46 -14.49 0.45
N GLU A 154 8.97 -14.66 1.67
CA GLU A 154 8.37 -15.56 2.64
C GLU A 154 7.31 -14.79 3.45
N SER A 155 6.06 -15.28 3.42
CA SER A 155 4.98 -14.75 4.26
C SER A 155 3.75 -15.63 4.23
N GLU A 156 3.21 -15.91 5.40
CA GLU A 156 1.99 -16.70 5.58
C GLU A 156 0.69 -15.87 5.46
N PHE A 157 0.77 -14.60 5.06
CA PHE A 157 -0.39 -13.70 5.03
C PHE A 157 -1.56 -14.23 4.18
N ALA A 158 -1.25 -15.05 3.17
CA ALA A 158 -2.25 -15.67 2.30
C ALA A 158 -3.20 -16.61 3.07
N LEU A 159 -2.75 -17.22 4.18
CA LEU A 159 -3.58 -18.07 5.04
C LEU A 159 -4.71 -17.30 5.74
N LYS A 160 -4.69 -15.96 5.73
CA LYS A 160 -5.80 -15.14 6.24
C LYS A 160 -7.01 -15.10 5.30
N SER A 161 -6.85 -15.57 4.07
CA SER A 161 -7.92 -15.60 3.07
C SER A 161 -8.74 -16.89 3.16
N PRO A 162 -10.06 -16.82 3.36
CA PRO A 162 -10.93 -17.99 3.29
C PRO A 162 -10.86 -18.72 1.93
N LYS A 163 -10.62 -17.98 0.83
CA LYS A 163 -10.47 -18.57 -0.51
C LYS A 163 -9.19 -19.40 -0.62
N VAL A 164 -8.08 -18.91 -0.07
CA VAL A 164 -6.82 -19.64 -0.03
C VAL A 164 -6.95 -20.87 0.88
N VAL A 165 -7.52 -20.70 2.07
CA VAL A 165 -7.76 -21.79 3.03
C VAL A 165 -8.66 -22.88 2.42
N SER A 166 -9.71 -22.51 1.67
CA SER A 166 -10.56 -23.48 0.96
C SER A 166 -9.78 -24.34 -0.04
N VAL A 167 -8.85 -23.74 -0.80
CA VAL A 167 -7.97 -24.49 -1.73
C VAL A 167 -7.08 -25.46 -0.95
N ILE A 168 -6.51 -25.02 0.17
CA ILE A 168 -5.65 -25.85 1.03
C ILE A 168 -6.44 -26.99 1.68
N ASN A 169 -7.67 -26.74 2.14
CA ASN A 169 -8.53 -27.77 2.73
C ASN A 169 -8.88 -28.84 1.69
N ASN A 170 -9.13 -28.45 0.44
CA ASN A 170 -9.33 -29.40 -0.66
C ASN A 170 -8.07 -30.26 -0.91
N TRP A 171 -6.87 -29.67 -0.87
CA TRP A 171 -5.62 -30.45 -0.94
C TRP A 171 -5.45 -31.39 0.24
N SER A 172 -5.80 -30.96 1.44
CA SER A 172 -5.73 -31.80 2.65
C SER A 172 -6.62 -33.04 2.54
N VAL A 173 -7.80 -32.93 1.92
CA VAL A 173 -8.65 -34.08 1.61
C VAL A 173 -7.99 -35.03 0.60
N LEU A 174 -7.29 -34.50 -0.41
CA LEU A 174 -6.56 -35.34 -1.38
C LEU A 174 -5.38 -36.07 -0.73
N LEU A 175 -4.67 -35.42 0.20
CA LEU A 175 -3.55 -36.02 0.92
C LEU A 175 -3.97 -37.18 1.82
N LYS A 176 -5.19 -37.19 2.36
CA LYS A 176 -5.74 -38.33 3.12
C LYS A 176 -5.80 -39.63 2.30
N ARG A 177 -5.84 -39.53 0.97
CA ARG A 177 -5.90 -40.68 0.04
C ARG A 177 -4.53 -41.20 -0.37
N HIS A 178 -3.45 -40.47 -0.07
CA HIS A 178 -2.10 -40.84 -0.45
C HIS A 178 -1.43 -41.64 0.66
N ARG A 179 -0.65 -42.65 0.27
CA ARG A 179 0.25 -43.36 1.18
C ARG A 179 1.40 -42.41 1.59
N ARG A 180 1.89 -42.55 2.82
CA ARG A 180 2.95 -41.70 3.40
C ARG A 180 4.38 -42.24 3.17
N ASP A 181 4.50 -43.28 2.35
CA ASP A 181 5.76 -43.90 1.91
C ASP A 181 6.43 -43.14 0.74
N VAL A 182 5.75 -42.15 0.16
CA VAL A 182 6.28 -41.30 -0.91
C VAL A 182 7.13 -40.15 -0.37
N SER A 183 8.20 -39.78 -1.08
CA SER A 183 9.06 -38.66 -0.67
C SER A 183 8.32 -37.31 -0.68
N HIS A 184 7.41 -37.12 -1.64
CA HIS A 184 6.55 -35.95 -1.73
C HIS A 184 5.35 -36.20 -2.66
N VAL A 185 4.32 -35.39 -2.52
CA VAL A 185 3.16 -35.31 -3.41
C VAL A 185 3.07 -33.89 -3.97
N MET A 186 3.00 -33.75 -5.29
CA MET A 186 2.74 -32.47 -5.94
C MET A 186 1.24 -32.23 -6.00
N LEU A 187 0.79 -31.10 -5.45
CA LEU A 187 -0.61 -30.73 -5.41
C LEU A 187 -0.96 -29.89 -6.65
N PRO A 188 -2.16 -30.09 -7.23
CA PRO A 188 -2.54 -29.43 -8.47
C PRO A 188 -2.64 -27.92 -8.27
N ALA A 189 -2.04 -27.17 -9.20
CA ALA A 189 -2.09 -25.71 -9.19
C ALA A 189 -3.54 -25.20 -9.31
N ARG A 190 -3.88 -24.15 -8.55
CA ARG A 190 -5.21 -23.53 -8.54
C ARG A 190 -5.10 -22.03 -8.71
N THR A 191 -5.88 -21.48 -9.63
CA THR A 191 -5.99 -20.03 -9.82
C THR A 191 -7.12 -19.47 -8.95
N ILE A 192 -6.81 -18.48 -8.13
CA ILE A 192 -7.77 -17.75 -7.31
C ILE A 192 -7.89 -16.32 -7.84
N SER A 193 -9.12 -15.84 -7.93
CA SER A 193 -9.44 -14.46 -8.23
C SER A 193 -10.52 -13.92 -7.29
N TRP A 194 -10.50 -12.61 -7.09
CA TRP A 194 -11.47 -11.90 -6.26
C TRP A 194 -12.28 -10.94 -7.14
N GLN A 195 -13.57 -11.21 -7.26
CA GLN A 195 -14.52 -10.27 -7.86
C GLN A 195 -14.96 -9.21 -6.83
N ASN A 196 -15.24 -9.64 -5.60
CA ASN A 196 -15.44 -8.77 -4.43
C ASN A 196 -14.27 -8.94 -3.45
N THR A 197 -13.71 -7.82 -2.98
CA THR A 197 -12.56 -7.77 -2.08
C THR A 197 -12.93 -7.39 -0.64
N GLN A 198 -14.20 -7.12 -0.32
CA GLN A 198 -14.58 -6.59 1.01
C GLN A 198 -14.16 -7.47 2.19
N ASN A 199 -14.45 -8.78 2.13
CA ASN A 199 -14.15 -9.71 3.23
C ASN A 199 -12.71 -10.24 3.22
N ASP A 200 -11.93 -9.89 2.21
CA ASP A 200 -10.59 -10.45 1.99
C ASP A 200 -9.61 -9.41 1.41
N ARG A 201 -9.81 -8.15 1.81
CA ARG A 201 -9.24 -6.99 1.10
C ARG A 201 -7.73 -7.02 1.05
N ARG A 202 -7.09 -7.42 2.15
CA ARG A 202 -5.63 -7.46 2.25
C ARG A 202 -5.02 -8.47 1.29
N VAL A 203 -5.52 -9.71 1.29
CA VAL A 203 -4.98 -10.76 0.43
C VAL A 203 -5.36 -10.49 -1.02
N ALA A 204 -6.61 -10.09 -1.29
CA ALA A 204 -7.07 -9.77 -2.63
C ALA A 204 -6.29 -8.61 -3.27
N LEU A 205 -5.95 -7.55 -2.54
CA LEU A 205 -5.16 -6.45 -3.11
C LEU A 205 -3.77 -6.92 -3.58
N ALA A 206 -3.15 -7.86 -2.85
CA ALA A 206 -1.79 -8.33 -3.13
C ALA A 206 -1.73 -9.55 -4.08
N LEU A 207 -2.79 -10.35 -4.16
CA LEU A 207 -2.80 -11.63 -4.89
C LEU A 207 -3.88 -11.73 -5.97
N ASN A 208 -4.59 -10.67 -6.36
CA ASN A 208 -5.68 -10.82 -7.35
C ASN A 208 -5.23 -10.57 -8.80
N PRO A 209 -5.22 -11.58 -9.70
CA PRO A 209 -5.36 -13.02 -9.49
C PRO A 209 -4.01 -13.68 -9.17
N VAL A 210 -4.06 -14.89 -8.62
CA VAL A 210 -2.90 -15.67 -8.19
C VAL A 210 -3.06 -17.13 -8.58
N THR A 211 -1.96 -17.76 -8.95
CA THR A 211 -1.87 -19.22 -9.06
C THR A 211 -1.16 -19.75 -7.82
N ILE A 212 -1.79 -20.65 -7.08
CA ILE A 212 -1.21 -21.30 -5.91
C ILE A 212 -0.91 -22.75 -6.26
N GLU A 213 0.30 -23.18 -5.95
CA GLU A 213 0.79 -24.55 -6.06
C GLU A 213 1.39 -24.97 -4.72
N ALA A 214 1.47 -26.27 -4.48
CA ALA A 214 2.02 -26.77 -3.23
C ALA A 214 2.70 -28.13 -3.42
N LYS A 215 3.76 -28.34 -2.64
CA LYS A 215 4.41 -29.64 -2.47
C LYS A 215 4.13 -30.13 -1.06
N ALA A 216 3.64 -31.36 -0.91
CA ALA A 216 3.42 -31.97 0.39
C ALA A 216 4.49 -33.02 0.68
N CYS A 217 5.17 -32.92 1.81
CA CYS A 217 6.16 -33.89 2.27
C CYS A 217 5.66 -34.57 3.56
N PRO A 218 5.72 -35.91 3.70
CA PRO A 218 5.33 -36.57 4.93
C PRO A 218 6.38 -36.32 6.02
N VAL A 219 5.93 -35.97 7.23
CA VAL A 219 6.78 -35.75 8.41
C VAL A 219 6.12 -36.43 9.60
N GLY A 220 6.56 -37.67 9.88
CA GLY A 220 5.89 -38.54 10.85
C GLY A 220 4.44 -38.80 10.43
N ASN A 221 3.49 -38.47 11.30
CA ASN A 221 2.06 -38.66 11.05
C ASN A 221 1.38 -37.48 10.32
N ARG A 222 2.13 -36.42 9.99
CA ARG A 222 1.62 -35.18 9.42
C ARG A 222 2.13 -34.95 8.01
N TRP A 223 1.46 -34.08 7.27
CA TRP A 223 1.97 -33.55 6.01
C TRP A 223 2.46 -32.12 6.22
N ARG A 224 3.69 -31.83 5.82
CA ARG A 224 4.19 -30.46 5.66
C ARG A 224 3.86 -30.01 4.25
N LEU A 225 3.11 -28.92 4.12
CA LEU A 225 2.82 -28.30 2.83
C LEU A 225 3.77 -27.12 2.64
N ASP A 226 4.54 -27.14 1.57
CA ASP A 226 5.35 -26.02 1.08
C ASP A 226 4.58 -25.37 -0.08
N CYS A 227 3.94 -24.24 0.21
CA CYS A 227 3.06 -23.53 -0.71
C CYS A 227 3.80 -22.40 -1.41
N LYS A 228 3.39 -22.16 -2.65
CA LYS A 228 3.88 -21.09 -3.50
C LYS A 228 2.72 -20.41 -4.21
N ALA A 229 2.57 -19.10 -4.00
CA ALA A 229 1.63 -18.25 -4.71
C ALA A 229 2.37 -17.36 -5.71
N THR A 230 2.06 -17.53 -6.99
CA THR A 230 2.64 -16.75 -8.07
C THR A 230 1.61 -15.78 -8.65
N THR A 231 1.93 -14.49 -8.69
CA THR A 231 1.07 -13.46 -9.28
C THR A 231 1.86 -12.47 -10.11
N ARG A 232 1.24 -11.92 -11.16
CA ARG A 232 1.85 -10.88 -12.00
C ARG A 232 1.48 -9.51 -11.47
N ILE A 233 2.46 -8.78 -10.95
CA ILE A 233 2.28 -7.41 -10.47
C ILE A 233 2.34 -6.48 -11.68
N LYS A 234 1.17 -5.96 -12.06
CA LYS A 234 0.98 -4.98 -13.11
C LYS A 234 -0.35 -4.24 -12.93
N TYR A 235 -0.38 -2.99 -13.36
CA TYR A 235 -1.60 -2.25 -13.67
C TYR A 235 -2.20 -2.71 -15.00
N ARG A 236 -3.52 -2.57 -15.15
CA ARG A 236 -4.35 -2.97 -16.30
C ARG A 236 -5.02 -1.73 -16.89
N SER A 237 -5.28 -1.74 -18.19
CA SER A 237 -5.82 -0.58 -18.91
C SER A 237 -7.27 -0.23 -18.55
N GLY A 238 -8.10 -1.19 -18.14
CA GLY A 238 -9.53 -0.99 -17.86
C GLY A 238 -9.96 -1.49 -16.49
N ALA A 239 -9.06 -1.45 -15.51
CA ALA A 239 -9.38 -1.83 -14.13
C ALA A 239 -9.42 -0.59 -13.23
N GLU A 240 -10.19 -0.68 -12.16
CA GLU A 240 -10.30 0.35 -11.14
C GLU A 240 -10.09 -0.25 -9.76
N ARG A 241 -9.54 0.53 -8.83
CA ARG A 241 -9.38 0.13 -7.43
C ARG A 241 -9.90 1.19 -6.48
N ILE A 242 -10.70 0.78 -5.52
CA ILE A 242 -11.11 1.66 -4.43
C ILE A 242 -9.95 1.76 -3.43
N LEU A 243 -9.33 2.94 -3.33
CA LEU A 243 -8.28 3.23 -2.36
C LEU A 243 -8.88 3.55 -1.00
N LEU A 244 -9.85 4.46 -0.95
CA LEU A 244 -10.43 4.98 0.28
C LEU A 244 -11.94 5.19 0.12
N MET A 245 -12.67 5.02 1.21
CA MET A 245 -14.08 5.39 1.31
C MET A 245 -14.25 6.34 2.51
N SER A 246 -14.94 7.45 2.30
CA SER A 246 -15.33 8.39 3.36
C SER A 246 -16.81 8.72 3.17
N GLY A 247 -17.66 8.26 4.09
CA GLY A 247 -19.11 8.30 3.91
C GLY A 247 -19.53 7.68 2.58
N ASN A 248 -20.24 8.45 1.76
CA ASN A 248 -20.73 8.02 0.44
C ASN A 248 -19.73 8.28 -0.70
N LYS A 249 -18.57 8.89 -0.42
CA LYS A 249 -17.56 9.21 -1.44
C LYS A 249 -16.48 8.14 -1.48
N LYS A 250 -16.08 7.78 -2.69
CA LYS A 250 -15.05 6.78 -2.98
C LYS A 250 -13.91 7.44 -3.71
N LEU A 251 -12.69 7.26 -3.23
CA LEU A 251 -11.48 7.54 -3.99
C LEU A 251 -11.13 6.27 -4.78
N THR A 252 -11.46 6.30 -6.06
CA THR A 252 -11.19 5.24 -7.02
C THR A 252 -9.96 5.61 -7.83
N LEU A 253 -9.00 4.69 -7.85
CA LEU A 253 -7.82 4.74 -8.70
C LEU A 253 -8.12 4.03 -10.02
N PRO A 254 -8.26 4.75 -11.14
CA PRO A 254 -8.23 4.14 -12.45
C PRO A 254 -6.81 3.61 -12.71
N GLU A 255 -6.69 2.33 -13.09
CA GLU A 255 -5.40 1.74 -13.40
C GLU A 255 -4.88 2.14 -14.79
N GLY A 256 -5.73 2.67 -15.67
CA GLY A 256 -5.39 3.09 -17.03
C GLY A 256 -4.14 3.97 -17.13
N PRO A 257 -4.06 5.10 -16.38
CA PRO A 257 -2.87 5.96 -16.35
C PRO A 257 -1.60 5.25 -15.88
N PHE A 258 -1.71 4.36 -14.90
CA PHE A 258 -0.57 3.60 -14.39
C PHE A 258 -0.12 2.53 -15.37
N TRP A 259 -1.06 1.85 -16.02
CA TRP A 259 -0.78 0.93 -17.11
C TRP A 259 -0.04 1.65 -18.24
N ALA A 260 -0.50 2.85 -18.61
CA ALA A 260 0.19 3.69 -19.57
C ALA A 260 1.64 3.96 -19.14
N LEU A 261 1.85 4.38 -17.89
CA LEU A 261 3.18 4.63 -17.35
C LEU A 261 4.08 3.38 -17.36
N GLN A 262 3.52 2.17 -17.24
CA GLN A 262 4.26 0.91 -17.44
C GLN A 262 4.71 0.74 -18.90
N GLN A 263 3.83 1.01 -19.86
CA GLN A 263 4.17 0.92 -21.29
C GLN A 263 5.27 1.92 -21.66
N ALA A 264 5.26 3.11 -21.05
CA ALA A 264 6.32 4.10 -21.20
C ALA A 264 7.63 3.72 -20.49
N GLY A 265 7.69 2.58 -19.79
CA GLY A 265 8.90 2.11 -19.13
C GLY A 265 9.26 2.84 -17.84
N TRP A 266 8.33 3.55 -17.21
CA TRP A 266 8.56 4.20 -15.91
C TRP A 266 8.27 3.24 -14.75
N LEU A 267 7.22 2.44 -14.88
CA LEU A 267 6.89 1.34 -13.98
C LEU A 267 7.28 0.00 -14.62
N LYS A 268 7.77 -0.94 -13.81
CA LYS A 268 8.40 -2.18 -14.24
C LYS A 268 7.60 -3.38 -13.73
N PRO A 269 6.64 -3.90 -14.51
CA PRO A 269 5.90 -5.12 -14.17
C PRO A 269 6.85 -6.29 -13.88
N TYR A 270 6.53 -7.09 -12.87
CA TYR A 270 7.32 -8.26 -12.49
C TYR A 270 6.42 -9.37 -11.93
N THR A 271 7.00 -10.56 -11.77
CA THR A 271 6.32 -11.70 -11.17
C THR A 271 6.65 -11.74 -9.68
N ALA A 272 5.63 -11.69 -8.84
CA ALA A 272 5.74 -11.89 -7.40
C ALA A 272 5.52 -13.36 -7.07
N VAL A 273 6.36 -13.89 -6.20
CA VAL A 273 6.25 -15.24 -5.65
C VAL A 273 6.21 -15.11 -4.13
N TRP A 274 5.16 -15.64 -3.52
CA TRP A 274 5.04 -15.74 -2.07
C TRP A 274 5.14 -17.19 -1.66
N GLU A 275 6.04 -17.48 -0.73
CA GLU A 275 6.30 -18.84 -0.25
C GLU A 275 5.99 -18.93 1.24
N TRP A 276 5.39 -20.05 1.64
CA TRP A 276 5.14 -20.35 3.04
C TRP A 276 4.99 -21.84 3.26
N SER A 277 5.27 -22.30 4.48
CA SER A 277 5.16 -23.70 4.86
C SER A 277 4.33 -23.83 6.13
N PHE A 278 3.49 -24.86 6.20
CA PHE A 278 2.68 -25.17 7.39
C PHE A 278 2.33 -26.67 7.40
N PHE A 279 1.80 -27.15 8.52
CA PHE A 279 1.34 -28.54 8.65
C PHE A 279 -0.14 -28.69 8.30
N SER A 280 -0.54 -29.86 7.82
CA SER A 280 -1.92 -30.16 7.42
C SER A 280 -2.97 -30.05 8.53
N ASP A 281 -2.54 -30.02 9.80
CA ASP A 281 -3.34 -29.88 11.02
C ASP A 281 -3.23 -28.48 11.66
N ASP A 282 -2.68 -27.50 10.95
CA ASP A 282 -2.50 -26.15 11.44
C ASP A 282 -3.85 -25.48 11.80
N GLU A 283 -3.96 -24.96 13.02
CA GLU A 283 -5.17 -24.33 13.57
C GLU A 283 -5.68 -23.13 12.75
N ARG A 284 -4.83 -22.54 11.91
CA ARG A 284 -5.22 -21.44 11.01
C ARG A 284 -6.12 -21.91 9.87
N LEU A 285 -6.18 -23.21 9.60
CA LEU A 285 -7.00 -23.82 8.55
C LEU A 285 -8.45 -24.09 8.98
N SER A 286 -8.74 -24.02 10.29
CA SER A 286 -10.05 -24.29 10.89
C SER A 286 -10.89 -23.04 11.16
N LYS A 287 -10.55 -21.89 10.57
CA LYS A 287 -11.25 -20.61 10.73
C LYS A 287 -12.25 -20.32 9.62
#